data_AF-A0A7V2YX89-F1
#
_entry.id   AF-A0A7V2YX89-F1
#
_cell.length_a   1.000
_cell.length_b   1.000
_cell.length_c   1.000
_cell.angle_alpha   90.00
_cell.angle_beta   90.00
_cell.angle_gamma   90.00
#
_symmetry.space_group_name_H-M   'P 1'
#
loop_
_entity.id
_entity.type
_entity.pdbx_description
1 polymer ?
#
loop_
_entity_poly.entity_id
_entity_poly.type
_entity_poly.pdbx_seq_one_letter_code
_entity_poly.pdbx_strand_id
1 'polypeptide(L)'
;MAILRLHRRRDVPPRSQGAAPRVGQPQADPDERSRTVAENDGRIEGKRIVLGVTGGIAAYKSLDVVGRLRDEGADVRVVMTRAATSLIAPLTFQARSGNPVFTDMWTPAQAAPIEHIEYARWADLLLVAPLTANTMARFAHGLAEDPLSTLYLAFDGPVLVAPAMNTVMYEHAATVANMKALSERGVEFIEPQSGKLACGEIGAGKMAAVESIVEAVVAILTRTRELEGCHALITAGPTRERLDPARFISNPSSGKMGYALAAEAARRGAAVTLVSGPVTLSPPRGVQVVPVVSAQEMFEAVCERQDQADMLIFCAAVADFAPAEVSREKVKKTGGETVLRL
;
A
#
# COMPACT_ATOMS: atom_id res chain seq x y z
N MET A 1 -12.34 16.60 9.22
CA MET A 1 -12.81 15.71 10.30
C MET A 1 -13.60 14.58 9.63
N ALA A 2 -13.05 13.38 9.49
CA ALA A 2 -13.74 12.27 8.82
C ALA A 2 -14.78 11.68 9.79
N ILE A 3 -16.06 11.97 9.57
CA ILE A 3 -17.15 11.40 10.37
C ILE A 3 -17.55 10.08 9.71
N LEU A 4 -17.14 8.96 10.34
CA LEU A 4 -17.58 7.63 9.98
C LEU A 4 -18.98 7.41 10.59
N ARG A 5 -20.05 7.44 9.78
CA ARG A 5 -21.37 6.95 10.21
C ARG A 5 -21.51 5.49 9.79
N LEU A 6 -21.36 4.58 10.74
CA LEU A 6 -21.70 3.16 10.58
C LEU A 6 -23.20 2.98 10.86
N HIS A 7 -23.98 2.68 9.82
CA HIS A 7 -25.37 2.25 10.00
C HIS A 7 -25.39 0.73 10.24
N ARG A 8 -25.13 0.28 11.48
CA ARG A 8 -25.39 -1.12 11.85
C ARG A 8 -26.80 -1.24 12.42
N ARG A 9 -27.74 -1.80 11.64
CA ARG A 9 -28.88 -2.54 12.21
C ARG A 9 -28.37 -3.93 12.61
N ARG A 10 -28.31 -4.22 13.90
CA ARG A 10 -28.20 -5.58 14.43
C ARG A 10 -29.23 -5.73 15.54
N ASP A 11 -30.24 -6.55 15.28
CA ASP A 11 -31.13 -7.07 16.31
C ASP A 11 -30.33 -7.95 17.27
N VAL A 12 -30.39 -7.61 18.57
CA VAL A 12 -29.74 -8.34 19.66
C VAL A 12 -30.82 -9.12 20.42
N PRO A 13 -30.77 -10.47 20.49
CA PRO A 13 -31.66 -11.21 21.38
C PRO A 13 -31.15 -11.19 22.83
N PRO A 14 -32.04 -11.31 23.83
CA PRO A 14 -31.68 -11.09 25.23
C PRO A 14 -30.87 -12.24 25.84
N ARG A 15 -29.95 -11.88 26.74
CA ARG A 15 -29.14 -12.80 27.55
C ARG A 15 -30.01 -13.58 28.55
N SER A 16 -29.88 -14.90 28.59
CA SER A 16 -30.37 -15.74 29.69
C SER A 16 -29.38 -15.73 30.85
N GLN A 17 -29.91 -15.62 32.07
CA GLN A 17 -29.18 -15.66 33.34
C GLN A 17 -29.13 -17.08 33.91
N GLY A 18 -28.03 -17.40 34.61
CA GLY A 18 -28.07 -18.24 35.82
C GLY A 18 -27.32 -19.58 35.77
N ALA A 19 -26.22 -19.71 36.52
CA ALA A 19 -26.11 -20.58 37.72
C ALA A 19 -24.67 -20.68 38.25
N ALA A 20 -24.54 -20.77 39.57
CA ALA A 20 -23.35 -20.61 40.41
C ALA A 20 -22.46 -21.89 40.55
N PRO A 21 -21.26 -21.81 41.18
CA PRO A 21 -20.21 -22.82 41.09
C PRO A 21 -20.31 -23.92 42.17
N ARG A 22 -19.67 -25.07 41.93
CA ARG A 22 -19.45 -26.11 42.95
C ARG A 22 -17.95 -26.33 43.20
N VAL A 23 -17.62 -26.45 44.48
CA VAL A 23 -16.29 -26.59 45.10
C VAL A 23 -15.94 -28.08 45.31
N GLY A 24 -14.66 -28.46 45.17
CA GLY A 24 -14.12 -29.67 45.82
C GLY A 24 -12.86 -30.33 45.22
N GLN A 25 -11.67 -29.76 45.49
CA GLN A 25 -10.33 -30.35 45.83
C GLN A 25 -9.67 -31.47 44.95
N PRO A 26 -8.33 -31.71 45.03
CA PRO A 26 -7.31 -31.24 45.99
C PRO A 26 -6.05 -30.55 45.40
N GLN A 27 -5.30 -29.89 46.30
CA GLN A 27 -4.03 -29.17 46.08
C GLN A 27 -2.91 -30.06 45.54
N ALA A 28 -2.19 -29.55 44.53
CA ALA A 28 -0.86 -29.98 44.12
C ALA A 28 0.14 -28.82 44.25
N ASP A 29 1.40 -29.21 44.48
CA ASP A 29 2.61 -28.48 44.90
C ASP A 29 2.79 -27.00 44.44
N PRO A 30 3.37 -26.09 45.25
CA PRO A 30 3.55 -24.68 44.88
C PRO A 30 4.72 -24.36 43.93
N ASP A 31 5.57 -25.31 43.52
CA ASP A 31 6.89 -24.98 42.93
C ASP A 31 7.09 -25.32 41.43
N GLU A 32 6.01 -25.53 40.69
CA GLU A 32 6.06 -25.74 39.23
C GLU A 32 5.30 -24.65 38.45
N ARG A 33 5.63 -23.38 38.71
CA ARG A 33 5.39 -22.33 37.69
C ARG A 33 6.59 -22.23 36.79
N SER A 34 6.74 -23.27 35.97
CA SER A 34 7.46 -23.19 34.71
C SER A 34 6.97 -21.94 34.00
N ARG A 35 7.93 -21.09 33.63
CA ARG A 35 7.72 -19.87 32.86
C ARG A 35 6.92 -20.25 31.62
N THR A 36 5.64 -19.90 31.59
CA THR A 36 4.92 -19.69 30.33
C THR A 36 5.64 -18.52 29.67
N VAL A 37 6.67 -18.84 28.89
CA VAL A 37 7.07 -18.02 27.75
C VAL A 37 5.77 -17.87 26.99
N ALA A 38 5.20 -16.67 26.97
CA ALA A 38 4.14 -16.38 26.02
C ALA A 38 4.73 -16.74 24.65
N GLU A 39 4.23 -17.82 24.05
CA GLU A 39 4.46 -18.11 22.64
C GLU A 39 4.03 -16.84 21.93
N ASN A 40 5.02 -16.08 21.49
CA ASN A 40 4.80 -14.86 20.75
C ASN A 40 4.46 -15.34 19.34
N ASP A 41 3.22 -15.79 19.15
CA ASP A 41 2.69 -16.16 17.84
C ASP A 41 2.98 -14.97 16.92
N GLY A 42 3.90 -15.17 15.98
CA GLY A 42 4.42 -14.10 15.15
C GLY A 42 3.28 -13.46 14.37
N ARG A 43 3.30 -12.13 14.17
CA ARG A 43 2.18 -11.41 13.50
C ARG A 43 1.88 -11.95 12.10
N ILE A 44 2.84 -12.63 11.48
CA ILE A 44 2.76 -13.24 10.16
C ILE A 44 3.26 -14.69 10.21
N GLU A 45 2.95 -15.41 11.29
CA GLU A 45 3.32 -16.81 11.45
C GLU A 45 2.84 -17.68 10.29
N GLY A 46 3.75 -18.49 9.76
CA GLY A 46 3.50 -19.39 8.64
C GLY A 46 3.37 -18.70 7.27
N LYS A 47 3.46 -17.36 7.20
CA LYS A 47 3.45 -16.64 5.92
C LYS A 47 4.77 -16.84 5.18
N ARG A 48 4.66 -16.99 3.86
CA ARG A 48 5.76 -17.31 2.96
C ARG A 48 6.13 -16.07 2.15
N ILE A 49 7.36 -15.60 2.32
CA ILE A 49 7.82 -14.37 1.67
C ILE A 49 9.00 -14.68 0.77
N VAL A 50 8.90 -14.27 -0.50
CA VAL A 50 10.08 -14.19 -1.35
C VAL A 50 10.67 -12.80 -1.26
N LEU A 51 11.92 -12.70 -0.82
CA LEU A 51 12.71 -11.47 -0.79
C LEU A 51 13.63 -11.39 -2.01
N GLY A 52 13.31 -10.50 -2.94
CA GLY A 52 14.19 -10.07 -4.03
C GLY A 52 15.22 -9.04 -3.57
N VAL A 53 16.50 -9.31 -3.78
CA VAL A 53 17.61 -8.40 -3.46
C VAL A 53 18.31 -7.96 -4.75
N THR A 54 18.32 -6.65 -5.01
CA THR A 54 18.94 -6.08 -6.20
C THR A 54 20.27 -5.38 -5.91
N GLY A 55 21.10 -5.18 -6.94
CA GLY A 55 22.46 -4.67 -6.81
C GLY A 55 22.57 -3.18 -6.50
N GLY A 56 22.21 -2.77 -5.28
CA GLY A 56 22.43 -1.43 -4.74
C GLY A 56 23.09 -1.52 -3.36
N ILE A 57 23.82 -0.47 -2.96
CA ILE A 57 24.57 -0.47 -1.69
C ILE A 57 23.70 -0.78 -0.47
N ALA A 58 22.39 -0.51 -0.54
CA ALA A 58 21.44 -0.82 0.53
C ALA A 58 21.14 -2.31 0.72
N ALA A 59 21.68 -3.22 -0.11
CA ALA A 59 21.46 -4.66 -0.01
C ALA A 59 21.83 -5.24 1.37
N TYR A 60 22.74 -4.62 2.11
CA TYR A 60 23.10 -5.09 3.46
C TYR A 60 21.94 -4.97 4.45
N LYS A 61 21.07 -3.96 4.29
CA LYS A 61 19.89 -3.77 5.12
C LYS A 61 18.88 -4.91 4.94
N SER A 62 18.90 -5.57 3.79
CA SER A 62 18.00 -6.69 3.50
C SER A 62 18.28 -7.89 4.42
N LEU A 63 19.48 -8.02 4.98
CA LEU A 63 19.78 -9.04 6.00
C LEU A 63 18.99 -8.80 7.29
N ASP A 64 18.90 -7.53 7.71
CA ASP A 64 18.10 -7.15 8.87
C ASP A 64 16.62 -7.36 8.58
N VAL A 65 16.15 -7.05 7.37
CA VAL A 65 14.78 -7.35 6.92
C VAL A 65 14.47 -8.85 7.04
N VAL A 66 15.32 -9.74 6.53
CA VAL A 66 15.13 -11.21 6.69
C VAL A 66 15.01 -11.58 8.16
N GLY A 67 15.91 -11.04 8.99
CA GLY A 67 15.91 -11.28 10.42
C GLY A 67 14.59 -10.92 11.09
N ARG A 68 14.15 -9.68 10.89
CA ARG A 68 12.94 -9.15 11.51
C ARG A 68 11.69 -9.86 10.99
N LEU A 69 11.62 -10.22 9.70
CA LEU A 69 10.49 -11.00 9.18
C LEU A 69 10.41 -12.40 9.80
N ARG A 70 11.56 -13.04 10.05
CA ARG A 70 11.60 -14.33 10.76
C ARG A 70 11.24 -14.20 12.23
N ASP A 71 11.66 -13.11 12.90
CA ASP A 71 11.25 -12.80 14.27
C ASP A 71 9.71 -12.64 14.37
N GLU A 72 9.07 -12.22 13.28
CA GLU A 72 7.60 -12.11 13.14
C GLU A 72 6.93 -13.42 12.68
N GLY A 73 7.66 -14.54 12.61
CA GLY A 73 7.15 -15.87 12.31
C GLY A 73 7.06 -16.24 10.81
N ALA A 74 7.55 -15.39 9.91
CA ALA A 74 7.52 -15.68 8.47
C ALA A 74 8.63 -16.65 8.03
N ASP A 75 8.32 -17.48 7.03
CA ASP A 75 9.30 -18.24 6.25
C ASP A 75 9.77 -17.37 5.07
N VAL A 76 11.08 -17.19 4.93
CA VAL A 76 11.66 -16.25 3.96
C VAL A 76 12.60 -16.99 3.02
N ARG A 77 12.31 -16.93 1.72
CA ARG A 77 13.23 -17.37 0.65
C ARG A 77 13.80 -16.18 -0.08
N VAL A 78 15.08 -16.23 -0.41
CA VAL A 78 15.79 -15.08 -1.00
C VAL A 78 16.10 -15.36 -2.46
N VAL A 79 15.88 -14.35 -3.31
CA VAL A 79 16.28 -14.33 -4.71
C VAL A 79 17.21 -13.14 -4.92
N MET A 80 18.39 -13.36 -5.47
CA MET A 80 19.37 -12.28 -5.68
C MET A 80 19.63 -12.09 -7.18
N THR A 81 19.68 -10.83 -7.59
CA THR A 81 20.24 -10.51 -8.92
C THR A 81 21.75 -10.68 -8.91
N ARG A 82 22.36 -10.94 -10.08
CA ARG A 82 23.85 -11.02 -10.21
C ARG A 82 24.56 -9.78 -9.66
N ALA A 83 23.97 -8.60 -9.81
CA ALA A 83 24.55 -7.37 -9.26
C ALA A 83 24.51 -7.32 -7.72
N ALA A 84 23.52 -7.95 -7.08
CA ALA A 84 23.45 -8.07 -5.62
C ALA A 84 24.52 -9.03 -5.09
N THR A 85 24.77 -10.14 -5.80
CA THR A 85 25.79 -11.12 -5.38
C THR A 85 27.21 -10.56 -5.41
N SER A 86 27.47 -9.52 -6.21
CA SER A 86 28.75 -8.79 -6.21
C SER A 86 28.95 -7.89 -4.99
N LEU A 87 27.87 -7.55 -4.27
CA LEU A 87 27.92 -6.71 -3.06
C LEU A 87 27.93 -7.56 -1.79
N ILE A 88 27.12 -8.62 -1.75
CA ILE A 88 26.96 -9.49 -0.59
C ILE A 88 26.86 -10.93 -1.07
N ALA A 89 27.63 -11.82 -0.44
CA ALA A 89 27.62 -13.23 -0.78
C ALA A 89 26.26 -13.89 -0.47
N PRO A 90 25.72 -14.74 -1.36
CA PRO A 90 24.49 -15.50 -1.11
C PRO A 90 24.50 -16.31 0.19
N LEU A 91 25.67 -16.82 0.60
CA LEU A 91 25.84 -17.59 1.83
C LEU A 91 25.34 -16.84 3.08
N THR A 92 25.50 -15.51 3.13
CA THR A 92 25.03 -14.70 4.26
C THR A 92 23.51 -14.69 4.36
N PHE A 93 22.82 -14.59 3.22
CA PHE A 93 21.36 -14.70 3.16
C PHE A 93 20.87 -16.10 3.44
N GLN A 94 21.59 -17.13 2.98
CA GLN A 94 21.27 -18.53 3.31
C GLN A 94 21.34 -18.78 4.82
N ALA A 95 22.42 -18.34 5.48
CA ALA A 95 22.57 -18.45 6.92
C ALA A 95 21.48 -17.67 7.68
N ARG A 96 21.13 -16.46 7.21
CA ARG A 96 20.13 -15.61 7.89
C ARG A 96 18.69 -16.06 7.65
N SER A 97 18.37 -16.61 6.47
CA SER A 97 17.02 -17.08 6.13
C SER A 97 16.76 -18.53 6.55
N GLY A 98 17.80 -19.36 6.59
CA GLY A 98 17.67 -20.82 6.74
C GLY A 98 17.32 -21.54 5.44
N ASN A 99 17.18 -20.83 4.31
CA ASN A 99 16.77 -21.36 3.02
C ASN A 99 17.85 -21.15 1.95
N PRO A 100 17.93 -22.02 0.91
CA PRO A 100 18.76 -21.77 -0.26
C PRO A 100 18.42 -20.43 -0.93
N VAL A 101 19.44 -19.78 -1.48
CA VAL A 101 19.29 -18.52 -2.20
C VAL A 101 19.28 -18.76 -3.70
N PHE A 102 18.22 -18.32 -4.36
CA PHE A 102 18.07 -18.45 -5.81
C PHE A 102 18.83 -17.32 -6.52
N THR A 103 19.89 -17.67 -7.23
CA THR A 103 20.80 -16.69 -7.87
C THR A 103 20.93 -16.84 -9.38
N ASP A 104 20.56 -17.98 -9.94
CA ASP A 104 20.75 -18.29 -11.35
C ASP A 104 19.67 -19.24 -11.88
N MET A 105 19.16 -18.97 -13.08
CA MET A 105 18.09 -19.76 -13.72
C MET A 105 18.61 -21.04 -14.39
N TRP A 106 19.90 -21.07 -14.70
CA TRP A 106 20.50 -22.06 -15.58
C TRP A 106 21.29 -23.14 -14.83
N THR A 107 21.64 -22.86 -13.57
CA THR A 107 22.25 -23.85 -12.69
C THR A 107 21.19 -24.89 -12.33
N PRO A 108 21.40 -26.19 -12.64
CA PRO A 108 20.42 -27.23 -12.36
C PRO A 108 20.12 -27.31 -10.86
N ALA A 109 18.87 -27.06 -10.50
CA ALA A 109 18.34 -27.41 -9.20
C ALA A 109 18.43 -28.93 -9.01
N GLN A 110 18.91 -29.40 -7.86
CA GLN A 110 18.85 -30.84 -7.56
C GLN A 110 17.40 -31.34 -7.35
N ALA A 111 16.42 -30.45 -7.17
CA ALA A 111 15.11 -30.79 -6.61
C ALA A 111 13.86 -30.32 -7.39
N ALA A 112 13.94 -29.38 -8.34
CA ALA A 112 12.74 -28.84 -9.00
C ALA A 112 12.94 -28.56 -10.51
N PRO A 113 11.97 -28.92 -11.38
CA PRO A 113 12.10 -28.74 -12.82
C PRO A 113 12.04 -27.27 -13.29
N ILE A 114 11.39 -26.35 -12.53
CA ILE A 114 11.31 -24.91 -12.86
C ILE A 114 11.26 -24.03 -11.58
N GLU A 115 12.41 -23.63 -11.04
CA GLU A 115 12.50 -22.96 -9.73
C GLU A 115 11.72 -21.63 -9.61
N HIS A 116 11.75 -20.76 -10.63
CA HIS A 116 11.09 -19.45 -10.55
C HIS A 116 9.56 -19.57 -10.45
N ILE A 117 8.96 -20.61 -11.04
CA ILE A 117 7.52 -20.92 -10.92
C ILE A 117 7.20 -21.45 -9.53
N GLU A 118 8.07 -22.31 -8.98
CA GLU A 118 7.87 -22.85 -7.63
C GLU A 118 7.97 -21.77 -6.56
N TYR A 119 8.93 -20.84 -6.70
CA TYR A 119 9.01 -19.68 -5.80
C TYR A 119 7.77 -18.79 -5.93
N ALA A 120 7.28 -18.54 -7.15
CA ALA A 120 6.07 -17.75 -7.36
C ALA A 120 4.84 -18.40 -6.72
N ARG A 121 4.63 -19.70 -6.90
CA ARG A 121 3.51 -20.45 -6.30
C ARG A 121 3.62 -20.60 -4.79
N TRP A 122 4.83 -20.64 -4.27
CA TRP A 122 5.08 -20.81 -2.84
C TRP A 122 4.83 -19.53 -2.03
N ALA A 123 5.07 -18.36 -2.63
CA ALA A 123 5.02 -17.08 -1.91
C ALA A 123 3.60 -16.56 -1.69
N ASP A 124 3.34 -16.02 -0.50
CA ASP A 124 2.18 -15.17 -0.21
C ASP A 124 2.46 -13.70 -0.57
N LEU A 125 3.73 -13.30 -0.64
CA LEU A 125 4.20 -11.94 -0.94
C LEU A 125 5.56 -11.99 -1.64
N LEU A 126 5.70 -11.19 -2.69
CA LEU A 126 7.00 -10.83 -3.27
C LEU A 126 7.43 -9.46 -2.74
N LEU A 127 8.45 -9.45 -1.89
CA LEU A 127 9.10 -8.24 -1.39
C LEU A 127 10.40 -7.99 -2.17
N VAL A 128 10.59 -6.81 -2.77
CA VAL A 128 11.88 -6.44 -3.41
C VAL A 128 12.52 -5.27 -2.68
N ALA A 129 13.59 -5.56 -1.95
CA ALA A 129 14.23 -4.60 -1.05
C ALA A 129 15.75 -4.89 -0.97
N PRO A 130 16.62 -3.99 -1.44
CA PRO A 130 16.31 -2.80 -2.23
C PRO A 130 15.79 -3.14 -3.64
N LEU A 131 15.01 -2.22 -4.23
CA LEU A 131 14.71 -2.18 -5.65
C LEU A 131 15.55 -1.07 -6.32
N THR A 132 16.46 -1.47 -7.21
CA THR A 132 17.27 -0.53 -8.01
C THR A 132 16.53 -0.07 -9.26
N ALA A 133 16.90 1.10 -9.80
CA ALA A 133 16.33 1.64 -11.04
C ALA A 133 16.37 0.65 -12.21
N ASN A 134 17.47 -0.11 -12.33
CA ASN A 134 17.65 -1.12 -13.38
C ASN A 134 16.62 -2.25 -13.29
N THR A 135 16.41 -2.80 -12.09
CA THR A 135 15.42 -3.87 -11.88
C THR A 135 14.00 -3.32 -12.01
N MET A 136 13.75 -2.10 -11.53
CA MET A 136 12.47 -1.41 -11.70
C MET A 136 12.12 -1.23 -13.19
N ALA A 137 13.10 -0.85 -14.02
CA ALA A 137 12.89 -0.76 -15.47
C ALA A 137 12.54 -2.13 -16.08
N ARG A 138 13.24 -3.20 -15.71
CA ARG A 138 12.91 -4.56 -16.17
C ARG A 138 11.48 -4.95 -15.79
N PHE A 139 11.06 -4.70 -14.57
CA PHE A 139 9.67 -4.96 -14.14
C PHE A 139 8.67 -4.14 -14.94
N ALA A 140 8.93 -2.84 -15.12
CA ALA A 140 8.03 -1.93 -15.85
C ALA A 140 7.87 -2.33 -17.33
N HIS A 141 8.93 -2.86 -17.95
CA HIS A 141 8.92 -3.27 -19.35
C HIS A 141 8.68 -4.76 -19.59
N GLY A 142 8.54 -5.57 -18.52
CA GLY A 142 8.30 -7.01 -18.62
C GLY A 142 9.48 -7.80 -19.17
N LEU A 143 10.71 -7.41 -18.81
CA LEU A 143 11.94 -8.09 -19.24
C LEU A 143 12.30 -9.21 -18.24
N ALA A 144 12.36 -10.46 -18.70
CA ALA A 144 12.62 -11.66 -17.90
C ALA A 144 14.08 -12.16 -18.06
N GLU A 145 15.05 -11.36 -17.62
CA GLU A 145 16.48 -11.62 -17.92
C GLU A 145 17.25 -12.27 -16.77
N ASP A 146 16.70 -12.24 -15.56
CA ASP A 146 17.30 -12.78 -14.35
C ASP A 146 16.26 -13.54 -13.50
N PRO A 147 16.69 -14.34 -12.50
CA PRO A 147 15.78 -15.10 -11.63
C PRO A 147 14.64 -14.27 -11.04
N LEU A 148 14.95 -13.04 -10.57
CA LEU A 148 14.00 -12.18 -9.88
C LEU A 148 12.97 -11.57 -10.83
N SER A 149 13.40 -11.09 -12.00
CA SER A 149 12.51 -10.51 -13.01
C SER A 149 11.63 -11.55 -13.69
N THR A 150 12.15 -12.77 -13.87
CA THR A 150 11.35 -13.91 -14.36
C THR A 150 10.31 -14.33 -13.33
N LEU A 151 10.69 -14.42 -12.05
CA LEU A 151 9.75 -14.68 -10.96
C LEU A 151 8.68 -13.59 -10.85
N TYR A 152 9.06 -12.32 -10.93
CA TYR A 152 8.11 -11.19 -10.86
C TYR A 152 6.99 -11.31 -11.90
N LEU A 153 7.32 -11.72 -13.13
CA LEU A 153 6.32 -11.93 -14.18
C LEU A 153 5.44 -13.16 -13.97
N ALA A 154 5.95 -14.18 -13.28
CA ALA A 154 5.22 -15.41 -12.97
C ALA A 154 4.34 -15.30 -11.71
N PHE A 155 4.54 -14.26 -10.90
CA PHE A 155 3.87 -14.09 -9.62
C PHE A 155 2.59 -13.28 -9.75
N ASP A 156 1.48 -13.83 -9.27
CA ASP A 156 0.13 -13.25 -9.34
C ASP A 156 -0.37 -12.68 -8.01
N GLY A 157 0.42 -12.79 -6.95
CA GLY A 157 0.13 -12.26 -5.62
C GLY A 157 0.55 -10.79 -5.40
N PRO A 158 0.47 -10.30 -4.15
CA PRO A 158 0.85 -8.93 -3.81
C PRO A 158 2.35 -8.69 -3.93
N VAL A 159 2.75 -7.61 -4.60
CA VAL A 159 4.15 -7.22 -4.76
C VAL A 159 4.42 -5.92 -4.00
N LEU A 160 5.41 -5.94 -3.11
CA LEU A 160 5.86 -4.80 -2.33
C LEU A 160 7.31 -4.49 -2.68
N VAL A 161 7.64 -3.23 -2.94
CA VAL A 161 9.01 -2.84 -3.31
C VAL A 161 9.52 -1.65 -2.50
N ALA A 162 10.80 -1.67 -2.15
CA ALA A 162 11.50 -0.59 -1.45
C ALA A 162 12.59 0.00 -2.35
N PRO A 163 12.31 1.07 -3.13
CA PRO A 163 13.30 1.69 -4.00
C PRO A 163 14.53 2.19 -3.24
N ALA A 164 15.70 2.00 -3.84
CA ALA A 164 16.95 2.53 -3.30
C ALA A 164 17.91 2.93 -4.44
N MET A 165 18.16 4.23 -4.57
CA MET A 165 19.03 4.81 -5.60
C MET A 165 19.41 6.24 -5.24
N ASN A 166 20.32 6.83 -6.01
CA ASN A 166 20.65 8.25 -5.89
C ASN A 166 19.41 9.14 -6.19
N THR A 167 19.32 10.33 -5.56
CA THR A 167 18.19 11.27 -5.75
C THR A 167 17.95 11.61 -7.22
N VAL A 168 19.01 11.92 -7.97
CA VAL A 168 18.91 12.25 -9.41
C VAL A 168 18.34 11.08 -10.19
N MET A 169 18.69 9.84 -9.83
CA MET A 169 18.10 8.64 -10.44
C MET A 169 16.64 8.43 -10.04
N TYR A 170 16.30 8.71 -8.78
CA TYR A 170 14.93 8.55 -8.26
C TYR A 170 13.95 9.53 -8.93
N GLU A 171 14.39 10.77 -9.10
CA GLU A 171 13.62 11.85 -9.72
C GLU A 171 13.69 11.84 -11.25
N HIS A 172 14.52 10.98 -11.84
CA HIS A 172 14.65 10.87 -13.29
C HIS A 172 13.31 10.49 -13.93
N ALA A 173 12.95 11.16 -15.04
CA ALA A 173 11.66 10.98 -15.72
C ALA A 173 11.35 9.52 -16.08
N ALA A 174 12.36 8.75 -16.49
CA ALA A 174 12.21 7.31 -16.76
C ALA A 174 11.84 6.52 -15.50
N THR A 175 12.48 6.80 -14.36
CA THR A 175 12.19 6.14 -13.08
C THR A 175 10.78 6.48 -12.62
N VAL A 176 10.39 7.76 -12.68
CA VAL A 176 9.04 8.21 -12.33
C VAL A 176 7.97 7.54 -13.21
N ALA A 177 8.23 7.44 -14.53
CA ALA A 177 7.34 6.74 -15.45
C ALA A 177 7.22 5.24 -15.12
N ASN A 178 8.33 4.58 -14.79
CA ASN A 178 8.34 3.17 -14.39
C ASN A 178 7.59 2.94 -13.07
N MET A 179 7.81 3.79 -12.06
CA MET A 179 7.07 3.72 -10.78
C MET A 179 5.58 3.87 -11.00
N LYS A 180 5.16 4.81 -11.86
CA LYS A 180 3.76 5.00 -12.23
C LYS A 180 3.19 3.75 -12.90
N ALA A 181 3.85 3.21 -13.92
CA ALA A 181 3.39 2.02 -14.63
C ALA A 181 3.27 0.80 -13.72
N LEU A 182 4.21 0.62 -12.78
CA LEU A 182 4.16 -0.47 -11.79
C LEU A 182 3.04 -0.27 -10.77
N SER A 183 2.83 0.96 -10.32
CA SER A 183 1.73 1.30 -9.40
C SER A 183 0.36 1.01 -10.03
N GLU A 184 0.19 1.34 -11.31
CA GLU A 184 -1.03 1.04 -12.08
C GLU A 184 -1.27 -0.47 -12.23
N ARG A 185 -0.21 -1.28 -12.21
CA ARG A 185 -0.28 -2.75 -12.20
C ARG A 185 -0.46 -3.36 -10.82
N GLY A 186 -0.57 -2.54 -9.78
CA GLY A 186 -0.83 -2.99 -8.41
C GLY A 186 0.41 -3.27 -7.57
N VAL A 187 1.61 -2.87 -8.02
CA VAL A 187 2.82 -2.94 -7.19
C VAL A 187 2.74 -1.86 -6.10
N GLU A 188 2.89 -2.24 -4.84
CA GLU A 188 2.92 -1.33 -3.69
C GLU A 188 4.36 -0.86 -3.43
N PHE A 189 4.54 0.45 -3.19
CA PHE A 189 5.84 1.08 -2.97
C PHE A 189 6.00 1.55 -1.53
N ILE A 190 7.19 1.32 -0.97
CA ILE A 190 7.62 1.95 0.28
C ILE A 190 8.52 3.12 -0.09
N GLU A 191 8.05 4.34 0.22
CA GLU A 191 8.79 5.55 -0.10
C GLU A 191 10.20 5.55 0.54
N PRO A 192 11.24 5.97 -0.20
CA PRO A 192 12.58 6.06 0.34
C PRO A 192 12.67 7.17 1.39
N GLN A 193 13.64 7.04 2.29
CA GLN A 193 13.99 8.09 3.23
C GLN A 193 14.74 9.22 2.52
N SER A 194 14.49 10.45 2.97
CA SER A 194 15.31 11.62 2.62
C SER A 194 16.47 11.77 3.59
N GLY A 195 17.65 12.09 3.08
CA GLY A 195 18.83 12.35 3.90
C GLY A 195 20.12 12.28 3.11
N LYS A 196 21.26 12.23 3.82
CA LYS A 196 22.57 12.05 3.18
C LYS A 196 22.67 10.65 2.56
N LEU A 197 22.93 10.60 1.27
CA LEU A 197 23.10 9.39 0.48
C LEU A 197 24.57 8.93 0.49
N ALA A 198 24.81 7.69 0.03
CA ALA A 198 26.16 7.11 -0.02
C ALA A 198 27.13 7.91 -0.91
N CYS A 199 26.62 8.60 -1.94
CA CYS A 199 27.40 9.49 -2.81
C CYS A 199 27.71 10.87 -2.17
N GLY A 200 27.18 11.17 -0.98
CA GLY A 200 27.38 12.43 -0.27
C GLY A 200 26.29 13.49 -0.50
N GLU A 201 25.41 13.31 -1.48
CA GLU A 201 24.27 14.19 -1.75
C GLU A 201 23.18 14.09 -0.67
N ILE A 202 22.33 15.12 -0.56
CA ILE A 202 21.16 15.14 0.32
C ILE A 202 19.91 15.11 -0.54
N GLY A 203 19.03 14.12 -0.33
CA GLY A 203 17.75 14.03 -1.01
C GLY A 203 17.04 12.71 -0.75
N ALA A 204 15.91 12.50 -1.42
CA ALA A 204 15.17 11.24 -1.36
C ALA A 204 15.90 10.16 -2.17
N GLY A 205 15.89 8.91 -1.70
CA GLY A 205 16.47 7.78 -2.45
C GLY A 205 17.16 6.73 -1.59
N LYS A 206 17.35 7.01 -0.29
CA LYS A 206 17.81 6.02 0.67
C LYS A 206 16.71 4.98 0.89
N MET A 207 17.04 3.70 0.77
CA MET A 207 16.10 2.60 1.10
C MET A 207 15.43 2.87 2.45
N ALA A 208 14.12 2.63 2.50
CA ALA A 208 13.29 2.75 3.70
C ALA A 208 13.92 2.05 4.93
N ALA A 209 13.50 2.47 6.12
CA ALA A 209 13.91 1.80 7.36
C ALA A 209 13.41 0.36 7.39
N VAL A 210 14.17 -0.54 8.02
CA VAL A 210 13.85 -1.96 8.12
C VAL A 210 12.48 -2.14 8.79
N GLU A 211 12.22 -1.37 9.84
CA GLU A 211 10.97 -1.36 10.59
C GLU A 211 9.80 -0.96 9.69
N SER A 212 9.95 0.09 8.88
CA SER A 212 8.90 0.51 7.94
C SER A 212 8.61 -0.56 6.89
N ILE A 213 9.63 -1.30 6.45
CA ILE A 213 9.46 -2.42 5.51
C ILE A 213 8.70 -3.57 6.17
N VAL A 214 9.11 -3.97 7.38
CA VAL A 214 8.45 -5.05 8.12
C VAL A 214 7.00 -4.72 8.44
N GLU A 215 6.70 -3.49 8.89
CA GLU A 215 5.33 -3.06 9.14
C GLU A 215 4.47 -3.07 7.86
N ALA A 216 5.02 -2.64 6.72
CA ALA A 216 4.31 -2.70 5.45
C ALA A 216 4.03 -4.15 5.01
N VAL A 217 4.99 -5.06 5.22
CA VAL A 217 4.83 -6.50 4.95
C VAL A 217 3.73 -7.09 5.83
N VAL A 218 3.78 -6.84 7.14
CA VAL A 218 2.75 -7.31 8.09
C VAL A 218 1.39 -6.79 7.66
N ALA A 219 1.26 -5.49 7.38
CA ALA A 219 0.00 -4.89 6.96
C ALA A 219 -0.60 -5.52 5.70
N ILE A 220 0.23 -5.92 4.72
CA ILE A 220 -0.25 -6.62 3.51
C ILE A 220 -0.67 -8.05 3.84
N LEU A 221 0.15 -8.79 4.58
CA LEU A 221 -0.07 -10.23 4.85
C LEU A 221 -1.18 -10.50 5.87
N THR A 222 -1.48 -9.52 6.73
CA THR A 222 -2.61 -9.56 7.67
C THR A 222 -3.83 -8.80 7.15
N ARG A 223 -3.82 -8.34 5.89
CA ARG A 223 -4.96 -7.63 5.29
C ARG A 223 -6.15 -8.59 5.20
N THR A 224 -7.24 -8.26 5.88
CA THR A 224 -8.46 -9.07 5.90
C THR A 224 -9.45 -8.63 4.81
N ARG A 225 -10.34 -9.55 4.44
CA ARG A 225 -11.50 -9.31 3.53
C ARG A 225 -12.75 -8.89 4.30
N GLU A 226 -12.59 -8.26 5.46
CA GLU A 226 -13.69 -7.92 6.38
C GLU A 226 -14.74 -6.96 5.81
N LEU A 227 -14.42 -6.27 4.71
CA LEU A 227 -15.37 -5.38 4.04
C LEU A 227 -16.11 -6.05 2.88
N GLU A 228 -15.92 -7.36 2.68
CA GLU A 228 -16.64 -8.12 1.68
C GLU A 228 -18.16 -8.07 1.94
N GLY A 229 -18.92 -7.75 0.89
CA GLY A 229 -20.37 -7.53 0.98
C GLY A 229 -20.78 -6.13 1.44
N CYS A 230 -19.84 -5.27 1.86
CA CYS A 230 -20.13 -3.87 2.19
C CYS A 230 -19.94 -2.96 0.97
N HIS A 231 -20.75 -1.91 0.87
CA HIS A 231 -20.58 -0.82 -0.09
C HIS A 231 -20.10 0.46 0.60
N ALA A 232 -18.93 0.96 0.20
CA ALA A 232 -18.35 2.22 0.67
C ALA A 232 -18.55 3.35 -0.35
N LEU A 233 -19.22 4.43 0.07
CA LEU A 233 -19.33 5.68 -0.68
C LEU A 233 -18.35 6.70 -0.11
N ILE A 234 -17.37 7.10 -0.92
CA ILE A 234 -16.23 7.92 -0.50
C ILE A 234 -16.18 9.19 -1.35
N THR A 235 -15.96 10.36 -0.74
CA THR A 235 -15.71 11.60 -1.49
C THR A 235 -14.23 11.96 -1.50
N ALA A 236 -13.71 12.49 -2.61
CA ALA A 236 -12.31 12.89 -2.73
C ALA A 236 -12.12 14.13 -3.62
N GLY A 237 -10.95 14.78 -3.49
CA GLY A 237 -10.58 15.93 -4.31
C GLY A 237 -11.19 17.25 -3.84
N PRO A 238 -10.88 18.36 -4.53
CA PRO A 238 -11.47 19.67 -4.26
C PRO A 238 -12.79 19.84 -5.01
N THR A 239 -13.60 20.85 -4.67
CA THR A 239 -14.65 21.35 -5.57
C THR A 239 -14.22 22.68 -6.20
N ARG A 240 -14.81 23.04 -7.34
CA ARG A 240 -14.53 24.26 -8.10
C ARG A 240 -15.79 25.07 -8.31
N GLU A 241 -15.96 26.12 -7.53
CA GLU A 241 -17.12 27.02 -7.62
C GLU A 241 -16.84 28.12 -8.65
N ARG A 242 -17.53 28.07 -9.78
CA ARG A 242 -17.26 28.96 -10.93
C ARG A 242 -17.73 30.39 -10.66
N LEU A 243 -16.85 31.35 -10.91
CA LEU A 243 -17.20 32.77 -11.00
C LEU A 243 -17.72 33.11 -12.40
N ASP A 244 -16.99 32.60 -13.40
CA ASP A 244 -17.21 32.79 -14.82
C ASP A 244 -16.63 31.58 -15.57
N PRO A 245 -16.72 31.50 -16.92
CA PRO A 245 -16.17 30.36 -17.65
C PRO A 245 -14.66 30.13 -17.47
N ALA A 246 -13.91 31.18 -17.09
CA ALA A 246 -12.46 31.17 -16.98
C ALA A 246 -11.94 31.04 -15.53
N ARG A 247 -12.73 31.42 -14.52
CA ARG A 247 -12.29 31.53 -13.12
C ARG A 247 -13.19 30.76 -12.18
N PHE A 248 -12.60 30.19 -11.15
CA PHE A 248 -13.29 29.47 -10.09
C PHE A 248 -12.57 29.64 -8.75
N ILE A 249 -13.30 29.37 -7.67
CA ILE A 249 -12.80 29.26 -6.30
C ILE A 249 -12.66 27.77 -5.98
N SER A 250 -11.58 27.37 -5.30
CA SER A 250 -11.31 25.98 -4.99
C SER A 250 -10.39 25.87 -3.78
N ASN A 251 -10.49 24.75 -3.08
CA ASN A 251 -9.53 24.37 -2.05
C ASN A 251 -8.33 23.63 -2.70
N PRO A 252 -7.10 23.74 -2.17
CA PRO A 252 -5.91 23.10 -2.73
C PRO A 252 -5.80 21.60 -2.34
N SER A 253 -6.87 20.83 -2.52
CA SER A 253 -6.86 19.40 -2.23
C SER A 253 -6.25 18.60 -3.37
N SER A 254 -5.33 17.69 -3.03
CA SER A 254 -4.73 16.76 -3.99
C SER A 254 -5.59 15.53 -4.25
N GLY A 255 -6.61 15.27 -3.42
CA GLY A 255 -7.43 14.05 -3.45
C GLY A 255 -6.75 12.75 -2.99
N LYS A 256 -5.43 12.76 -2.76
CA LYS A 256 -4.63 11.55 -2.45
C LYS A 256 -5.19 10.72 -1.30
N MET A 257 -5.66 11.37 -0.23
CA MET A 257 -6.24 10.71 0.94
C MET A 257 -7.50 9.90 0.58
N GLY A 258 -8.46 10.52 -0.12
CA GLY A 258 -9.69 9.83 -0.52
C GLY A 258 -9.45 8.70 -1.51
N TYR A 259 -8.50 8.87 -2.43
CA TYR A 259 -8.09 7.82 -3.37
C TYR A 259 -7.41 6.64 -2.65
N ALA A 260 -6.57 6.91 -1.65
CA ALA A 260 -5.93 5.87 -0.85
C ALA A 260 -6.95 5.08 -0.02
N LEU A 261 -7.93 5.76 0.58
CA LEU A 261 -9.01 5.12 1.32
C LEU A 261 -9.88 4.25 0.40
N ALA A 262 -10.21 4.74 -0.79
CA ALA A 262 -10.95 3.97 -1.79
C ALA A 262 -10.20 2.72 -2.26
N ALA A 263 -8.90 2.86 -2.54
CA ALA A 263 -8.04 1.74 -2.92
C ALA A 263 -7.99 0.68 -1.81
N GLU A 264 -7.77 1.09 -0.56
CA GLU A 264 -7.68 0.15 0.57
C GLU A 264 -9.02 -0.52 0.88
N ALA A 265 -10.14 0.22 0.81
CA ALA A 265 -11.47 -0.36 1.00
C ALA A 265 -11.77 -1.44 -0.05
N ALA A 266 -11.45 -1.18 -1.33
CA ALA A 266 -11.63 -2.15 -2.41
C ALA A 266 -10.73 -3.39 -2.21
N ARG A 267 -9.48 -3.21 -1.76
CA ARG A 267 -8.58 -4.34 -1.45
C ARG A 267 -9.10 -5.21 -0.31
N ARG A 268 -9.78 -4.62 0.67
CA ARG A 268 -10.44 -5.34 1.78
C ARG A 268 -11.80 -5.93 1.40
N GLY A 269 -12.18 -5.88 0.13
CA GLY A 269 -13.36 -6.56 -0.43
C GLY A 269 -14.62 -5.70 -0.54
N ALA A 270 -14.60 -4.43 -0.16
CA ALA A 270 -15.76 -3.56 -0.35
C ALA A 270 -16.04 -3.31 -1.84
N ALA A 271 -17.32 -3.22 -2.19
CA ALA A 271 -17.72 -2.44 -3.36
C ALA A 271 -17.47 -0.97 -3.03
N VAL A 272 -16.82 -0.21 -3.91
CA VAL A 272 -16.47 1.19 -3.62
C VAL A 272 -16.94 2.12 -4.72
N THR A 273 -17.71 3.13 -4.32
CA THR A 273 -18.03 4.29 -5.15
C THR A 273 -17.25 5.50 -4.65
N LEU A 274 -16.45 6.10 -5.52
CA LEU A 274 -15.64 7.29 -5.25
C LEU A 274 -16.21 8.50 -6.00
N VAL A 275 -16.89 9.40 -5.29
CA VAL A 275 -17.32 10.70 -5.84
C VAL A 275 -16.14 11.65 -5.79
N SER A 276 -15.57 11.96 -6.96
CA SER A 276 -14.30 12.68 -7.06
C SER A 276 -14.48 14.05 -7.68
N GLY A 277 -14.06 15.07 -6.95
CA GLY A 277 -13.75 16.38 -7.51
C GLY A 277 -12.55 16.34 -8.47
N PRO A 278 -12.24 17.45 -9.16
CA PRO A 278 -11.19 17.52 -10.18
C PRO A 278 -9.78 17.31 -9.60
N VAL A 279 -9.19 16.16 -9.94
CA VAL A 279 -7.80 15.76 -9.62
C VAL A 279 -7.14 15.08 -10.83
N THR A 280 -5.82 14.90 -10.80
CA THR A 280 -5.04 14.22 -11.86
C THR A 280 -4.64 12.77 -11.49
N LEU A 281 -5.30 12.19 -10.48
CA LEU A 281 -5.00 10.85 -9.98
C LEU A 281 -5.68 9.78 -10.86
N SER A 282 -4.98 8.67 -11.08
CA SER A 282 -5.57 7.50 -11.76
C SER A 282 -6.63 6.84 -10.85
N PRO A 283 -7.78 6.42 -11.39
CA PRO A 283 -8.78 5.64 -10.66
C PRO A 283 -8.17 4.38 -10.03
N PRO A 284 -8.41 4.09 -8.73
CA PRO A 284 -7.96 2.84 -8.14
C PRO A 284 -8.66 1.63 -8.77
N ARG A 285 -7.95 0.50 -8.87
CA ARG A 285 -8.52 -0.75 -9.39
C ARG A 285 -9.71 -1.21 -8.55
N GLY A 286 -10.81 -1.60 -9.20
CA GLY A 286 -12.01 -2.10 -8.51
C GLY A 286 -12.86 -1.01 -7.86
N VAL A 287 -12.58 0.28 -8.12
CA VAL A 287 -13.36 1.42 -7.61
C VAL A 287 -14.16 2.05 -8.75
N GLN A 288 -15.46 2.25 -8.53
CA GLN A 288 -16.31 3.03 -9.44
C GLN A 288 -16.14 4.52 -9.15
N VAL A 289 -15.63 5.29 -10.11
CA VAL A 289 -15.42 6.74 -9.95
C VAL A 289 -16.58 7.52 -10.57
N VAL A 290 -17.14 8.47 -9.81
CA VAL A 290 -18.15 9.42 -10.26
C VAL A 290 -17.52 10.83 -10.24
N PRO A 291 -17.16 11.39 -11.41
CA PRO A 291 -16.54 12.70 -11.46
C PRO A 291 -17.58 13.80 -11.24
N VAL A 292 -17.23 14.79 -10.42
CA VAL A 292 -18.02 16.00 -10.14
C VAL A 292 -17.12 17.22 -10.15
N VAL A 293 -17.68 18.42 -10.35
CA VAL A 293 -16.93 19.67 -10.40
C VAL A 293 -17.25 20.57 -9.20
N SER A 294 -18.53 20.79 -8.92
CA SER A 294 -18.99 21.71 -7.87
C SER A 294 -19.37 21.00 -6.57
N ALA A 295 -19.50 21.76 -5.48
CA ALA A 295 -20.04 21.27 -4.22
C ALA A 295 -21.47 20.74 -4.37
N GLN A 296 -22.29 21.41 -5.19
CA GLN A 296 -23.66 21.01 -5.47
C GLN A 296 -23.72 19.67 -6.20
N GLU A 297 -22.93 19.50 -7.28
CA GLU A 297 -22.84 18.22 -7.99
C GLU A 297 -22.35 17.09 -7.09
N MET A 298 -21.37 17.37 -6.22
CA MET A 298 -20.88 16.38 -5.25
C MET A 298 -21.97 15.97 -4.26
N PHE A 299 -22.73 16.94 -3.75
CA PHE A 299 -23.86 16.70 -2.84
C PHE A 299 -24.92 15.84 -3.51
N GLU A 300 -25.37 16.20 -4.72
CA GLU A 300 -26.35 15.44 -5.49
C GLU A 300 -25.88 14.00 -5.74
N ALA A 301 -24.64 13.84 -6.22
CA ALA A 301 -24.07 12.53 -6.50
C ALA A 301 -24.00 11.64 -5.25
N VAL A 302 -23.70 12.22 -4.08
CA VAL A 302 -23.73 11.51 -2.79
C VAL A 302 -25.16 11.14 -2.42
N CYS A 303 -26.09 12.09 -2.47
CA CYS A 303 -27.48 11.86 -2.07
C CYS A 303 -28.18 10.79 -2.91
N GLU A 304 -27.91 10.72 -4.21
CA GLU A 304 -28.42 9.68 -5.10
C GLU A 304 -27.96 8.26 -4.73
N ARG A 305 -26.84 8.14 -4.02
CA ARG A 305 -26.14 6.86 -3.76
C ARG A 305 -26.09 6.48 -2.29
N GLN A 306 -26.44 7.40 -1.39
CA GLN A 306 -26.28 7.19 0.06
C GLN A 306 -27.08 5.99 0.57
N ASP A 307 -28.27 5.72 0.03
CA ASP A 307 -29.14 4.65 0.49
C ASP A 307 -28.62 3.25 0.15
N GLN A 308 -27.69 3.18 -0.82
CA GLN A 308 -27.04 1.93 -1.24
C GLN A 308 -25.73 1.66 -0.48
N ALA A 309 -25.26 2.62 0.33
CA ALA A 309 -23.95 2.57 0.96
C ALA A 309 -24.07 2.15 2.44
N ASP A 310 -23.25 1.18 2.85
CA ASP A 310 -23.11 0.79 4.27
C ASP A 310 -22.19 1.76 5.03
N MET A 311 -21.28 2.41 4.30
CA MET A 311 -20.32 3.36 4.85
C MET A 311 -20.23 4.62 3.98
N LEU A 312 -20.27 5.77 4.64
CA LEU A 312 -20.07 7.08 4.03
C LEU A 312 -18.77 7.68 4.59
N ILE A 313 -17.83 8.03 3.71
CA ILE A 313 -16.54 8.59 4.09
C ILE A 313 -16.31 9.91 3.35
N PHE A 314 -16.46 11.02 4.06
CA PHE A 314 -16.32 12.36 3.49
C PHE A 314 -14.89 12.89 3.61
N CYS A 315 -14.10 12.73 2.54
CA CYS A 315 -12.69 13.16 2.48
C CYS A 315 -12.42 14.25 1.44
N ALA A 316 -13.42 14.63 0.64
CA ALA A 316 -13.30 15.77 -0.27
C ALA A 316 -13.12 17.08 0.50
N ALA A 317 -12.36 18.01 -0.10
CA ALA A 317 -12.27 19.39 0.35
C ALA A 317 -13.34 20.21 -0.37
N VAL A 318 -14.57 20.06 0.09
CA VAL A 318 -15.74 20.79 -0.42
C VAL A 318 -15.59 22.27 -0.08
N ALA A 319 -15.93 23.14 -1.02
CA ALA A 319 -15.98 24.59 -0.78
C ALA A 319 -17.11 24.95 0.19
N ASP A 320 -16.82 25.82 1.16
CA ASP A 320 -17.81 26.28 2.14
C ASP A 320 -18.77 27.34 1.56
N PHE A 321 -18.32 28.05 0.51
CA PHE A 321 -19.07 29.13 -0.14
C PHE A 321 -19.03 28.99 -1.66
N ALA A 322 -20.08 29.46 -2.32
CA ALA A 322 -20.19 29.54 -3.77
C ALA A 322 -20.62 30.96 -4.17
N PRO A 323 -20.18 31.48 -5.33
CA PRO A 323 -20.58 32.82 -5.77
C PRO A 323 -22.09 32.96 -5.84
N ALA A 324 -22.62 34.05 -5.28
CA ALA A 324 -24.06 34.34 -5.30
C ALA A 324 -24.60 34.44 -6.74
N GLU A 325 -23.78 34.92 -7.67
CA GLU A 325 -24.08 34.98 -9.09
C GLU A 325 -22.91 34.42 -9.90
N VAL A 326 -23.22 33.50 -10.83
CA VAL A 326 -22.24 32.94 -11.77
C VAL A 326 -22.43 33.61 -13.13
N SER A 327 -21.39 34.29 -13.60
CA SER A 327 -21.43 34.95 -14.92
C SER A 327 -21.32 33.91 -16.04
N ARG A 328 -22.15 34.04 -17.07
CA ARG A 328 -22.04 33.22 -18.31
C ARG A 328 -20.89 33.66 -19.21
N GLU A 329 -20.41 34.88 -19.04
CA GLU A 329 -19.31 35.46 -19.80
C GLU A 329 -18.11 35.77 -18.90
N LYS A 330 -16.91 35.82 -19.48
CA LYS A 330 -15.70 36.19 -18.75
C LYS A 330 -15.85 37.61 -18.19
N VAL A 331 -15.79 37.74 -16.86
CA VAL A 331 -15.93 39.04 -16.20
C VAL A 331 -14.75 39.94 -16.62
N LYS A 332 -15.08 41.06 -17.29
CA LYS A 332 -14.11 42.04 -17.77
C LYS A 332 -13.49 42.78 -16.58
N LYS A 333 -12.18 43.05 -16.65
CA LYS A 333 -11.51 43.91 -15.68
C LYS A 333 -11.99 45.34 -15.91
N THR A 334 -12.76 45.88 -14.97
CA THR A 334 -13.06 47.31 -14.90
C THR A 334 -11.98 48.00 -14.06
N GLY A 335 -11.72 49.29 -14.30
CA GLY A 335 -10.63 50.03 -13.63
C GLY A 335 -10.84 50.32 -12.14
N GLY A 336 -11.85 49.71 -11.51
CA GLY A 336 -12.20 49.91 -10.10
C GLY A 336 -11.94 48.67 -9.25
N GLU A 337 -12.23 48.78 -7.95
CA GLU A 337 -12.13 47.67 -7.00
C GLU A 337 -13.06 46.52 -7.43
N THR A 338 -12.49 45.31 -7.53
CA THR A 338 -13.25 44.10 -7.88
C THR A 338 -13.61 43.38 -6.60
N VAL A 339 -14.89 43.45 -6.20
CA VAL A 339 -15.41 42.75 -5.03
C VAL A 339 -16.09 41.46 -5.47
N LEU A 340 -15.69 40.34 -4.86
CA LEU A 340 -16.34 39.05 -5.05
C LEU A 340 -17.30 38.80 -3.89
N ARG A 341 -18.57 38.53 -4.19
CA ARG A 341 -19.59 38.16 -3.20
C ARG A 341 -19.78 36.64 -3.22
N LEU A 342 -19.67 36.03 -2.04
CA LEU A 342 -19.75 34.60 -1.76
C LEU A 342 -20.97 34.30 -0.89
#